data_AF-K0JHL2-F1
#
_entry.id   AF-K0JHL2-F1
#
_cell.length_a   1.000
_cell.length_b   1.000
_cell.length_c   1.000
_cell.angle_alpha   90.00
_cell.angle_beta   90.00
_cell.angle_gamma   90.00
#
_symmetry.space_group_name_H-M   'P 1'
#
loop_
_entity.id
_entity.type
_entity.pdbx_description
1 polymer ?
#
loop_
_entity_poly.entity_id
_entity_poly.type
_entity_poly.pdbx_seq_one_letter_code
_entity_poly.pdbx_strand_id
1 'polypeptide(L)'
;MNNSAFQSLASKIANIFTLSKFLKRKEDNTIQVQSYYDKTIERKELFPYGFFAKAKKGNVIILCQNGNLDSSQILPIISSEYAPKLNEGDTTIYNEKVSIILNEDKIKINGDDLGGLIKIKELKNQLEKNNQILQTILSVCSVPVNEAGNGAPSSFQQALNIALKGMTIADFSNIENDKVSHGSGK
;
A
#
# COMPACT_ATOMS: atom_id res chain seq x y z
N MET A 1 59.70 -14.70 6.20
CA MET A 1 58.55 -14.09 6.92
C MET A 1 57.39 -15.09 6.90
N ASN A 2 56.82 -15.41 8.06
CA ASN A 2 55.89 -16.53 8.25
C ASN A 2 54.62 -16.40 7.41
N ASN A 3 54.48 -17.27 6.41
CA ASN A 3 53.31 -17.38 5.54
C ASN A 3 52.00 -17.63 6.33
N SER A 4 52.11 -18.24 7.52
CA SER A 4 50.98 -18.59 8.39
C SER A 4 50.25 -17.37 8.98
N ALA A 5 50.97 -16.31 9.36
CA ALA A 5 50.35 -15.11 9.92
C ALA A 5 49.57 -14.34 8.84
N PHE A 6 50.13 -14.26 7.64
CA PHE A 6 49.47 -13.65 6.49
C PHE A 6 48.24 -14.44 6.04
N GLN A 7 48.33 -15.77 5.99
CA GLN A 7 47.19 -16.64 5.70
C GLN A 7 46.08 -16.52 6.76
N SER A 8 46.43 -16.48 8.05
CA SER A 8 45.44 -16.29 9.14
C SER A 8 44.72 -14.96 9.03
N LEU A 9 45.47 -13.88 8.77
CA LEU A 9 44.89 -12.55 8.55
C LEU A 9 43.98 -12.53 7.33
N ALA A 10 44.42 -13.10 6.20
CA ALA A 10 43.64 -13.18 4.97
C ALA A 10 42.32 -13.92 5.19
N SER A 11 42.34 -15.06 5.90
CA SER A 11 41.13 -15.81 6.24
C SER A 11 40.18 -15.01 7.13
N LYS A 12 40.71 -14.29 8.12
CA LYS A 12 39.88 -13.42 8.97
C LYS A 12 39.21 -12.32 8.17
N ILE A 13 39.95 -11.66 7.27
CA ILE A 13 39.42 -10.60 6.41
C ILE A 13 38.33 -11.16 5.47
N ALA A 14 38.58 -12.30 4.83
CA ALA A 14 37.62 -12.95 3.94
C ALA A 14 36.30 -13.30 4.65
N ASN A 15 36.37 -13.62 5.95
CA ASN A 15 35.20 -14.00 6.75
C ASN A 15 34.48 -12.83 7.41
N ILE A 16 34.92 -11.57 7.27
CA ILE A 16 34.23 -10.42 7.88
C ILE A 16 32.81 -10.28 7.35
N PHE A 17 32.60 -10.55 6.05
CA PHE A 17 31.31 -10.50 5.38
C PHE A 17 31.00 -11.85 4.75
N THR A 18 29.92 -12.49 5.19
CA THR A 18 29.52 -13.79 4.63
C THR A 18 28.13 -13.69 4.04
N LEU A 19 28.02 -14.00 2.75
CA LEU A 19 26.73 -14.22 2.10
C LEU A 19 26.22 -15.63 2.45
N SER A 20 24.97 -15.69 2.91
CA SER A 20 24.36 -16.91 3.43
C SER A 20 22.93 -17.06 2.92
N LYS A 21 22.42 -18.28 2.89
CA LYS A 21 21.04 -18.58 2.50
C LYS A 21 20.13 -18.61 3.73
N PHE A 22 18.98 -17.94 3.65
CA PHE A 22 17.94 -18.10 4.66
C PHE A 22 17.30 -19.49 4.56
N LEU A 23 17.17 -20.19 5.69
CA LEU A 23 16.51 -21.50 5.76
C LEU A 23 15.11 -21.39 6.32
N LYS A 24 14.99 -20.93 7.58
CA LYS A 24 13.70 -20.77 8.25
C LYS A 24 13.78 -19.79 9.42
N ARG A 25 12.61 -19.32 9.84
CA ARG A 25 12.41 -18.52 11.05
C ARG A 25 11.74 -19.37 12.12
N LYS A 26 12.20 -19.27 13.35
CA LYS A 26 11.62 -19.95 14.53
C LYS A 26 10.58 -19.06 15.22
N GLU A 27 9.82 -19.66 16.13
CA GLU A 27 8.75 -18.99 16.88
C GLU A 27 9.25 -17.83 17.77
N ASP A 28 10.49 -17.92 18.26
CA ASP A 28 11.17 -16.87 19.05
C ASP A 28 11.72 -15.70 18.22
N ASN A 29 11.41 -15.67 16.92
CA ASN A 29 11.90 -14.74 15.89
C ASN A 29 13.41 -14.83 15.57
N THR A 30 14.12 -15.86 16.03
CA THR A 30 15.46 -16.17 15.49
C THR A 30 15.33 -16.75 14.08
N ILE A 31 16.37 -16.54 13.25
CA ILE A 31 16.46 -17.11 11.91
C ILE A 31 17.63 -18.08 11.82
N GLN A 32 17.41 -19.17 11.10
CA GLN A 32 18.45 -20.11 10.70
C GLN A 32 18.98 -19.71 9.33
N VAL A 33 20.30 -19.57 9.24
CA VAL A 33 21.00 -19.24 8.00
C VAL A 33 22.12 -20.23 7.75
N GLN A 34 22.29 -20.65 6.50
CA GLN A 34 23.39 -21.52 6.08
C GLN A 34 24.43 -20.67 5.34
N SER A 35 25.63 -20.61 5.91
CA SER A 35 26.78 -19.99 5.26
C SER A 35 27.24 -20.79 4.05
N TYR A 36 28.05 -20.16 3.18
CA TYR A 36 28.67 -20.83 2.02
C TYR A 36 29.55 -22.04 2.40
N TYR A 37 30.04 -22.11 3.64
CA TYR A 37 30.85 -23.22 4.16
C TYR A 37 30.02 -24.29 4.88
N ASP A 38 28.72 -24.39 4.57
CA ASP A 38 27.76 -25.33 5.15
C ASP A 38 27.56 -25.24 6.68
N LYS A 39 28.14 -24.24 7.34
CA LYS A 39 27.85 -23.95 8.75
C LYS A 39 26.51 -23.24 8.88
N THR A 40 25.64 -23.76 9.74
CA THR A 40 24.36 -23.17 10.10
C THR A 40 24.50 -22.30 11.36
N ILE A 41 23.90 -21.12 11.36
CA ILE A 41 23.92 -20.18 12.48
C ILE A 41 22.48 -19.77 12.79
N GLU A 42 22.21 -19.52 14.07
CA GLU A 42 20.90 -19.08 14.54
C GLU A 42 21.04 -17.78 15.33
N ARG A 43 20.47 -16.68 14.82
CA ARG A 43 20.41 -15.38 15.52
C ARG A 43 19.18 -14.59 15.13
N LYS A 44 18.87 -13.53 15.89
CA LYS A 44 17.89 -12.53 15.49
C LYS A 44 18.50 -11.60 14.44
N GLU A 45 17.68 -11.16 13.50
CA GLU A 45 18.05 -10.09 12.57
C GLU A 45 18.21 -8.77 13.31
N LEU A 46 19.21 -8.00 12.88
CA LEU A 46 19.45 -6.65 13.34
C LEU A 46 18.69 -5.66 12.45
N PHE A 47 17.49 -5.27 12.88
CA PHE A 47 16.76 -4.19 12.23
C PHE A 47 17.14 -2.82 12.84
N PRO A 48 17.63 -1.86 12.04
CA PRO A 48 17.80 -0.49 12.51
C PRO A 48 16.42 0.18 12.65
N TYR A 49 16.16 0.78 13.81
CA TYR A 49 15.03 1.68 14.15
C TYR A 49 13.63 1.29 13.61
N GLY A 50 12.82 0.61 14.42
CA GLY A 50 11.37 0.50 14.25
C GLY A 50 10.85 -0.23 13.00
N PHE A 51 11.72 -0.55 12.04
CA PHE A 51 11.39 -1.31 10.84
C PHE A 51 11.50 -2.81 11.11
N PHE A 52 10.57 -3.61 10.58
CA PHE A 52 10.64 -5.07 10.64
C PHE A 52 10.15 -5.64 9.31
N ALA A 53 10.94 -6.52 8.71
CA ALA A 53 10.57 -7.24 7.50
C ALA A 53 10.76 -8.75 7.72
N LYS A 54 9.67 -9.52 7.71
CA LYS A 54 9.72 -10.97 7.88
C LYS A 54 9.73 -11.66 6.51
N ALA A 55 10.82 -11.48 5.76
CA ALA A 55 10.99 -12.17 4.50
C ALA A 55 10.92 -13.70 4.70
N LYS A 56 10.28 -14.39 3.75
CA LYS A 56 10.13 -15.85 3.75
C LYS A 56 11.23 -16.58 2.97
N LYS A 57 12.04 -15.83 2.22
CA LYS A 57 13.07 -16.32 1.30
C LYS A 57 14.01 -15.18 0.93
N GLY A 58 15.23 -15.52 0.55
CA GLY A 58 16.25 -14.56 0.16
C GLY A 58 17.64 -14.94 0.66
N ASN A 59 18.57 -14.01 0.46
CA ASN A 59 19.94 -14.11 0.95
C ASN A 59 20.11 -13.26 2.21
N VAL A 60 21.14 -13.56 2.97
CA VAL A 60 21.44 -12.90 4.24
C VAL A 60 22.91 -12.53 4.26
N ILE A 61 23.21 -11.31 4.69
CA ILE A 61 24.57 -10.86 4.97
C ILE A 61 24.83 -11.02 6.46
N ILE A 62 25.93 -11.70 6.79
CA ILE A 62 26.41 -11.88 8.14
C ILE A 62 27.67 -11.04 8.33
N LEU A 63 27.68 -10.23 9.38
CA LEU A 63 28.82 -9.44 9.81
C LEU A 63 29.54 -10.18 10.94
N CYS A 64 30.75 -10.67 10.68
CA CYS A 64 31.52 -11.46 11.64
C CYS A 64 32.63 -10.60 12.27
N GLN A 65 32.61 -10.45 13.59
CA GLN A 65 33.67 -9.75 14.30
C GLN A 65 34.98 -10.52 14.19
N ASN A 66 36.03 -9.87 13.70
CA ASN A 66 37.36 -10.48 13.46
C ASN A 66 37.32 -11.75 12.59
N GLY A 67 36.32 -11.88 11.70
CA GLY A 67 36.11 -13.07 10.88
C GLY A 67 35.61 -14.29 11.65
N ASN A 68 35.13 -14.11 12.89
CA ASN A 68 34.57 -15.17 13.71
C ASN A 68 33.04 -15.25 13.53
N LEU A 69 32.55 -16.34 12.95
CA LEU A 69 31.13 -16.59 12.72
C LEU A 69 30.31 -16.73 14.02
N ASP A 70 30.96 -17.16 15.10
CA ASP A 70 30.33 -17.33 16.42
C ASP A 70 30.18 -15.99 17.17
N SER A 71 30.85 -14.93 16.70
CA SER A 71 30.62 -13.54 17.13
C SER A 71 30.16 -12.70 15.94
N SER A 72 28.88 -12.82 15.60
CA SER A 72 28.32 -12.22 14.39
C SER A 72 26.98 -11.52 14.60
N GLN A 73 26.67 -10.60 13.69
CA GLN A 73 25.36 -9.97 13.55
C GLN A 73 24.78 -10.32 12.19
N ILE A 74 23.46 -10.54 12.14
CA ILE A 74 22.76 -10.85 10.91
C ILE A 74 21.98 -9.62 10.46
N LEU A 75 22.25 -9.15 9.24
CA LEU A 75 21.45 -8.10 8.61
C LEU A 75 20.11 -8.67 8.12
N PRO A 76 19.08 -7.82 7.92
CA PRO A 76 17.79 -8.25 7.39
C PRO A 76 17.91 -9.04 6.09
N ILE A 77 17.04 -10.03 5.92
CA ILE A 77 17.00 -10.86 4.70
C ILE A 77 16.76 -9.97 3.47
N ILE A 78 17.59 -10.17 2.45
CA ILE A 78 17.56 -9.47 1.17
C ILE A 78 16.81 -10.32 0.16
N SER A 79 15.70 -9.80 -0.33
CA SER A 79 14.91 -10.40 -1.42
C SER A 79 14.23 -9.32 -2.23
N SER A 80 14.18 -9.51 -3.54
CA SER A 80 13.42 -8.71 -4.49
C SER A 80 12.24 -9.48 -5.08
N GLU A 81 11.93 -10.64 -4.51
CA GLU A 81 10.86 -11.47 -5.05
C GLU A 81 9.50 -10.80 -4.84
N TYR A 82 8.70 -10.78 -5.91
CA TYR A 82 7.43 -10.04 -6.01
C TYR A 82 7.56 -8.52 -6.02
N ALA A 83 8.77 -7.96 -6.12
CA ALA A 83 8.94 -6.52 -6.28
C ALA A 83 8.10 -6.03 -7.47
N PRO A 84 7.33 -4.94 -7.32
CA PRO A 84 6.62 -4.33 -8.44
C PRO A 84 7.64 -3.74 -9.43
N LYS A 85 7.17 -3.43 -10.63
CA LYS A 85 7.97 -2.62 -11.57
C LYS A 85 8.07 -1.19 -11.00
N LEU A 86 9.29 -0.70 -10.86
CA LEU A 86 9.60 0.63 -10.34
C LEU A 86 10.23 1.49 -11.43
N ASN A 87 9.94 2.78 -11.40
CA ASN A 87 10.65 3.80 -12.16
C ASN A 87 11.73 4.46 -11.28
N GLU A 88 12.56 5.28 -11.89
CA GLU A 88 13.52 6.10 -11.16
C GLU A 88 12.80 7.06 -10.19
N GLY A 89 13.29 7.16 -8.96
CA GLY A 89 12.68 7.96 -7.90
C GLY A 89 11.56 7.26 -7.11
N ASP A 90 11.06 6.10 -7.58
CA ASP A 90 10.05 5.35 -6.85
C ASP A 90 10.64 4.70 -5.59
N THR A 91 9.90 4.79 -4.48
CA THR A 91 10.14 4.01 -3.25
C THR A 91 8.96 3.09 -3.00
N THR A 92 9.20 1.85 -2.56
CA THR A 92 8.12 0.89 -2.36
C THR A 92 8.21 0.06 -1.08
N ILE A 93 7.04 -0.27 -0.54
CA ILE A 93 6.83 -1.31 0.46
C ILE A 93 5.91 -2.36 -0.17
N TYR A 94 6.32 -3.63 -0.16
CA TYR A 94 5.55 -4.67 -0.85
C TYR A 94 5.64 -6.03 -0.18
N ASN A 95 4.68 -6.88 -0.53
CA ASN A 95 4.70 -8.32 -0.38
C ASN A 95 4.07 -8.95 -1.64
N GLU A 96 3.79 -10.25 -1.60
CA GLU A 96 3.20 -11.00 -2.71
C GLU A 96 1.85 -10.43 -3.20
N LYS A 97 1.04 -9.85 -2.30
CA LYS A 97 -0.34 -9.42 -2.57
C LYS A 97 -0.52 -7.91 -2.62
N VAL A 98 0.31 -7.18 -1.89
CA VAL A 98 0.16 -5.73 -1.70
C VAL A 98 1.46 -5.03 -2.05
N SER A 99 1.35 -3.93 -2.78
CA SER A 99 2.43 -2.99 -3.02
C SER A 99 1.94 -1.57 -2.77
N ILE A 100 2.78 -0.79 -2.10
CA ILE A 100 2.63 0.65 -1.94
C ILE A 100 3.83 1.27 -2.62
N ILE A 101 3.60 2.11 -3.62
CA ILE A 101 4.64 2.84 -4.34
C ILE A 101 4.44 4.33 -4.04
N LEU A 102 5.51 4.99 -3.61
CA LEU A 102 5.54 6.42 -3.34
C LEU A 102 6.54 7.06 -4.30
N ASN A 103 6.16 8.19 -4.89
CA ASN A 103 7.05 9.05 -5.61
C ASN A 103 6.80 10.52 -5.24
N GLU A 104 7.43 11.45 -5.95
CA GLU A 104 7.34 12.89 -5.67
C GLU A 104 5.91 13.46 -5.73
N ASP A 105 5.01 12.79 -6.44
CA ASP A 105 3.69 13.31 -6.78
C ASP A 105 2.54 12.50 -6.16
N LYS A 106 2.66 11.18 -6.12
CA LYS A 106 1.55 10.27 -5.79
C LYS A 106 1.95 9.06 -4.95
N ILE A 107 0.96 8.56 -4.21
CA ILE A 107 0.96 7.26 -3.58
C ILE A 107 0.08 6.33 -4.43
N LYS A 108 0.62 5.18 -4.82
CA LYS A 108 -0.12 4.12 -5.52
C LYS A 108 -0.24 2.89 -4.63
N ILE A 109 -1.46 2.41 -4.44
CA ILE A 109 -1.73 1.16 -3.72
C ILE A 109 -2.16 0.14 -4.76
N ASN A 110 -1.34 -0.89 -4.98
CA ASN A 110 -1.66 -1.97 -5.91
C ASN A 110 -1.88 -1.54 -7.38
N GLY A 111 -1.39 -0.36 -7.77
CA GLY A 111 -1.58 0.22 -9.10
C GLY A 111 -2.33 1.55 -9.04
N ASP A 112 -2.73 2.04 -10.20
CA ASP A 112 -3.49 3.28 -10.40
C ASP A 112 -4.62 3.15 -11.44
N ASP A 113 -4.97 1.92 -11.83
CA ASP A 113 -5.97 1.61 -12.85
C ASP A 113 -7.43 1.77 -12.38
N LEU A 114 -7.69 1.83 -11.07
CA LEU A 114 -9.03 1.98 -10.50
C LEU A 114 -9.35 3.40 -10.01
N GLY A 115 -8.50 4.39 -10.31
CA GLY A 115 -8.72 5.78 -9.94
C GLY A 115 -8.19 6.16 -8.55
N GLY A 116 -8.63 7.33 -8.08
CA GLY A 116 -8.20 7.96 -6.84
C GLY A 116 -9.04 7.56 -5.62
N LEU A 117 -8.48 7.74 -4.42
CA LEU A 117 -9.17 7.48 -3.17
C LEU A 117 -10.34 8.45 -2.99
N ILE A 118 -11.52 7.91 -2.68
CA ILE A 118 -12.76 8.70 -2.60
C ILE A 118 -12.73 9.71 -1.43
N LYS A 119 -12.94 10.98 -1.75
CA LYS A 119 -13.21 12.09 -0.81
C LYS A 119 -14.61 11.94 -0.23
N ILE A 120 -14.75 11.13 0.82
CA ILE A 120 -16.06 10.78 1.42
C ILE A 120 -16.94 11.98 1.77
N LYS A 121 -16.34 13.11 2.19
CA LYS A 121 -17.09 14.34 2.50
C LYS A 121 -17.73 14.95 1.25
N GLU A 122 -16.99 14.99 0.15
CA GLU A 122 -17.50 15.50 -1.12
C GLU A 122 -18.57 14.57 -1.69
N LEU A 123 -18.33 13.26 -1.65
CA LEU A 123 -19.34 12.27 -2.06
C LEU A 123 -20.66 12.45 -1.29
N LYS A 124 -20.60 12.60 0.04
CA LYS A 124 -21.80 12.83 0.86
C LYS A 124 -22.51 14.14 0.50
N ASN A 125 -21.75 15.22 0.31
CA ASN A 125 -22.33 16.51 -0.10
C ASN A 125 -23.04 16.42 -1.45
N GLN A 126 -22.44 15.74 -2.42
CA GLN A 126 -23.03 15.57 -3.74
C GLN A 126 -24.23 14.62 -3.69
N LEU A 127 -24.15 13.53 -2.95
CA LEU A 127 -25.29 12.62 -2.73
C LEU A 127 -26.47 13.32 -2.06
N GLU A 128 -26.21 14.22 -1.10
CA GLU A 128 -27.26 14.95 -0.40
C GLU A 128 -28.08 15.85 -1.34
N LYS A 129 -27.46 16.43 -2.38
CA LYS A 129 -28.19 17.16 -3.41
C LYS A 129 -29.24 16.29 -4.11
N ASN A 130 -28.89 15.05 -4.43
CA ASN A 130 -29.83 14.10 -5.02
C ASN A 130 -30.91 13.67 -4.03
N ASN A 131 -30.55 13.45 -2.75
CA ASN A 131 -31.52 13.14 -1.70
C ASN A 131 -32.55 14.27 -1.55
N GLN A 132 -32.11 15.52 -1.56
CA GLN A 132 -33.00 16.68 -1.47
C GLN A 132 -33.96 16.72 -2.66
N ILE A 133 -33.47 16.50 -3.89
CA ILE A 133 -34.33 16.44 -5.09
C ILE A 133 -35.40 15.35 -4.93
N LEU A 134 -34.99 14.14 -4.53
CA LEU A 134 -35.92 13.02 -4.32
C LEU A 134 -36.95 13.31 -3.23
N GLN A 135 -36.53 13.88 -2.09
CA GLN A 135 -37.43 14.28 -1.01
C GLN A 135 -38.44 15.34 -1.46
N THR A 136 -38.00 16.31 -2.27
CA THR A 136 -38.87 17.33 -2.86
C THR A 136 -39.91 16.70 -3.79
N ILE A 137 -39.50 15.79 -4.68
CA ILE A 137 -40.44 15.08 -5.57
C ILE A 137 -41.46 14.28 -4.74
N LEU A 138 -41.00 13.52 -3.75
CA LEU A 138 -41.87 12.75 -2.87
C LEU A 138 -42.85 13.65 -2.11
N SER A 139 -42.43 14.84 -1.71
CA SER A 139 -43.28 15.81 -1.01
C SER A 139 -44.36 16.40 -1.91
N VAL A 140 -44.08 16.63 -3.21
CA VAL A 140 -45.11 17.05 -4.17
C VAL A 140 -46.09 15.92 -4.44
N CYS A 141 -45.61 14.68 -4.55
CA CYS A 141 -46.45 13.51 -4.83
C CYS A 141 -47.26 13.01 -3.63
N SER A 142 -46.96 13.43 -2.41
CA SER A 142 -47.63 12.94 -1.19
C SER A 142 -48.98 13.61 -0.92
N VAL A 143 -49.27 14.72 -1.60
CA VAL A 143 -50.52 15.47 -1.48
C VAL A 143 -51.32 15.45 -2.79
N PRO A 144 -52.64 15.22 -2.75
CA PRO A 144 -53.48 15.32 -3.93
C PRO A 144 -53.42 16.73 -4.54
N VAL A 145 -53.07 16.81 -5.83
CA VAL A 145 -53.07 18.07 -6.58
C VAL A 145 -54.34 18.15 -7.42
N ASN A 146 -55.15 19.18 -7.17
CA ASN A 146 -56.38 19.41 -7.93
C ASN A 146 -56.04 19.98 -9.31
N GLU A 147 -56.52 19.29 -10.35
CA GLU A 147 -56.37 19.69 -11.75
C GLU A 147 -57.62 20.47 -12.21
N ALA A 148 -57.42 21.57 -12.93
CA ALA A 148 -58.52 22.45 -13.35
C ALA A 148 -59.38 21.88 -14.50
N GLY A 149 -58.92 20.83 -15.18
CA GLY A 149 -59.61 20.21 -16.32
C GLY A 149 -59.58 21.04 -17.61
N ASN A 150 -60.34 20.63 -18.63
CA ASN A 150 -60.61 21.38 -19.87
C ASN A 150 -59.37 21.90 -20.65
N GLY A 151 -58.27 21.16 -20.65
CA GLY A 151 -57.05 21.56 -21.37
C GLY A 151 -56.25 22.70 -20.73
N ALA A 152 -56.59 23.09 -19.49
CA ALA A 152 -55.80 24.05 -18.71
C ALA A 152 -54.40 23.47 -18.38
N PRO A 153 -53.38 24.33 -18.17
CA PRO A 153 -52.03 23.89 -17.79
C PRO A 153 -52.03 23.06 -16.51
N SER A 154 -51.25 21.96 -16.48
CA SER A 154 -51.25 21.03 -15.33
C SER A 154 -50.80 21.71 -14.04
N SER A 155 -51.63 21.63 -13.00
CA SER A 155 -51.33 22.10 -11.65
C SER A 155 -50.18 21.30 -11.04
N PHE A 156 -50.16 19.98 -11.26
CA PHE A 156 -49.08 19.11 -10.78
C PHE A 156 -47.73 19.46 -11.41
N GLN A 157 -47.69 19.66 -12.73
CA GLN A 157 -46.47 20.05 -13.43
C GLN A 157 -45.95 21.41 -12.93
N GLN A 158 -46.83 22.37 -12.69
CA GLN A 158 -46.47 23.67 -12.12
C GLN A 158 -45.89 23.52 -10.71
N ALA A 159 -46.55 22.76 -9.83
CA ALA A 159 -46.07 22.51 -8.47
C ALA A 159 -44.68 21.84 -8.47
N LEU A 160 -44.49 20.84 -9.33
CA LEU A 160 -43.20 20.16 -9.47
C LEU A 160 -42.10 21.09 -10.00
N ASN A 161 -42.39 21.87 -11.04
CA ASN A 161 -41.44 22.83 -11.60
C ASN A 161 -41.05 23.91 -10.59
N ILE A 162 -42.00 24.38 -9.77
CA ILE A 162 -41.74 25.34 -8.70
C ILE A 162 -40.85 24.71 -7.63
N ALA A 163 -41.17 23.50 -7.18
CA ALA A 163 -40.46 22.81 -6.11
C ALA A 163 -39.02 22.45 -6.49
N LEU A 164 -38.78 22.07 -7.75
CA LEU A 164 -37.44 21.73 -8.25
C LEU A 164 -36.63 22.95 -8.68
N LYS A 165 -37.22 24.15 -8.74
CA LYS A 165 -36.56 25.35 -9.24
C LYS A 165 -35.34 25.70 -8.39
N GLY A 166 -34.18 25.83 -9.05
CA GLY A 166 -32.93 26.22 -8.39
C GLY A 166 -32.23 25.08 -7.65
N MET A 167 -32.80 23.87 -7.63
CA MET A 167 -32.08 22.69 -7.15
C MET A 167 -30.98 22.29 -8.15
N THR A 168 -29.84 21.84 -7.64
CA THR A 168 -28.70 21.42 -8.46
C THR A 168 -28.51 19.92 -8.32
N ILE A 169 -28.33 19.20 -9.43
CA ILE A 169 -28.03 17.77 -9.42
C ILE A 169 -26.59 17.56 -8.93
N ALA A 170 -26.32 16.41 -8.33
CA ALA A 170 -24.97 16.01 -7.94
C ALA A 170 -23.97 16.05 -9.11
N ASP A 171 -22.75 16.54 -8.82
CA ASP A 171 -21.59 16.43 -9.71
C ASP A 171 -20.54 15.55 -9.02
N PHE A 172 -20.23 14.41 -9.63
CA PHE A 172 -19.30 13.42 -9.09
C PHE A 172 -17.90 13.50 -9.72
N SER A 173 -17.62 14.47 -10.60
CA SER A 173 -16.35 14.57 -11.33
C SER A 173 -15.11 14.80 -10.43
N ASN A 174 -15.30 15.37 -9.24
CA ASN A 174 -14.21 15.78 -8.35
C ASN A 174 -14.17 15.02 -7.01
N ILE A 175 -14.84 13.87 -6.92
CA ILE A 175 -14.93 13.10 -5.67
C ILE A 175 -13.69 12.29 -5.34
N GLU A 176 -12.69 12.24 -6.23
CA GLU A 176 -11.48 11.44 -6.03
C GLU A 176 -10.27 12.30 -5.67
N ASN A 177 -9.36 11.74 -4.87
CA ASN A 177 -8.05 12.32 -4.58
C ASN A 177 -6.97 11.66 -5.45
N ASP A 178 -6.59 12.32 -6.53
CA ASP A 178 -5.64 11.79 -7.52
C ASP A 178 -4.21 11.61 -6.98
N LYS A 179 -3.90 12.18 -5.80
CA LYS A 179 -2.61 11.99 -5.12
C LYS A 179 -2.48 10.63 -4.45
N VAL A 180 -3.60 9.94 -4.21
CA VAL A 180 -3.63 8.59 -3.64
C VAL A 180 -4.51 7.74 -4.53
N SER A 181 -3.89 6.89 -5.35
CA SER A 181 -4.58 6.02 -6.31
C SER A 181 -4.50 4.56 -5.90
N HIS A 182 -5.43 3.77 -6.41
CA HIS A 182 -5.41 2.33 -6.22
C HIS A 182 -5.65 1.56 -7.51
N GLY A 183 -5.20 0.31 -7.53
CA GLY A 183 -5.36 -0.61 -8.65
C GLY A 183 -5.99 -1.94 -8.26
N SER A 184 -6.17 -2.81 -9.25
CA SER A 184 -6.83 -4.12 -9.08
C SER A 184 -6.10 -5.10 -8.15
N GLY A 185 -4.84 -4.81 -7.80
CA GLY A 185 -3.98 -5.79 -7.12
C GLY A 185 -3.54 -6.91 -8.05
N LYS A 186 -2.63 -7.74 -7.54
CA LYS A 186 -2.25 -9.02 -8.14
C LYS A 186 -3.01 -10.17 -7.48
#